data_AF-A0A7Z0TGS3-F1
#
_entry.id   AF-A0A7Z0TGS3-F1
#
_cell.length_a   1.000
_cell.length_b   1.000
_cell.length_c   1.000
_cell.angle_alpha   90.00
_cell.angle_beta   90.00
_cell.angle_gamma   90.00
#
_symmetry.space_group_name_H-M   'P 1'
#
loop_
_entity.id
_entity.type
_entity.pdbx_description
1 polymer ?
#
loop_
_entity_poly.entity_id
_entity_poly.type
_entity_poly.pdbx_seq_one_letter_code
_entity_poly.pdbx_strand_id
1 'polypeptide(L)' 'VRVSEVSRTGGAADHLLDAAAAASLVVVGRRVRRGTLGIHIGPVAHAVMHHATVPVAVVAHD' A
#
# COMPACT_ATOMS: atom_id res chain seq x y z
N VAL A 1 22.19 -3.10 3.64
CA VAL A 1 20.93 -3.20 2.87
C VAL A 1 20.88 -2.02 1.90
N ARG A 2 20.54 -2.22 0.63
CA ARG A 2 20.38 -1.13 -0.34
C ARG A 2 18.94 -0.62 -0.28
N VAL A 3 18.77 0.69 -0.21
CA VAL A 3 17.46 1.35 -0.22
C VAL A 3 17.45 2.33 -1.37
N SER A 4 16.34 2.37 -2.12
CA SER A 4 16.09 3.34 -3.18
C SER A 4 14.75 4.01 -2.94
N GLU A 5 14.71 5.33 -3.05
CA GLU A 5 13.49 6.12 -3.00
C GLU A 5 13.04 6.47 -4.41
N VAL A 6 11.73 6.43 -4.64
CA VAL A 6 11.14 6.66 -5.95
C VAL A 6 9.86 7.48 -5.79
N SER A 7 9.78 8.61 -6.49
CA SER A 7 8.57 9.41 -6.64
C SER A 7 8.07 9.37 -8.09
N ARG A 8 6.77 9.21 -8.27
CA ARG A 8 6.09 9.09 -9.58
C ARG A 8 4.82 9.93 -9.56
N THR A 9 4.52 10.56 -10.68
CA THR A 9 3.22 11.22 -10.90
C THR A 9 2.21 10.18 -11.35
N GLY A 10 0.96 10.26 -10.86
CA GLY A 10 -0.13 9.37 -11.26
C GLY A 10 -0.76 8.61 -10.09
N GLY A 11 -1.50 7.54 -10.41
CA GLY A 11 -2.21 6.73 -9.43
C GLY A 11 -1.25 5.90 -8.57
N ALA A 12 -1.26 6.15 -7.25
CA ALA A 12 -0.37 5.42 -6.33
C ALA A 12 -0.63 3.91 -6.32
N ALA A 13 -1.90 3.49 -6.44
CA ALA A 13 -2.24 2.08 -6.51
C ALA A 13 -1.69 1.43 -7.78
N ASP A 14 -1.83 2.08 -8.94
CA ASP A 14 -1.35 1.57 -10.22
C ASP A 14 0.17 1.39 -10.20
N HIS A 15 0.91 2.42 -9.75
CA HIS A 15 2.37 2.34 -9.61
C HIS A 15 2.82 1.23 -8.65
N LEU A 16 2.08 1.00 -7.56
CA LEU A 16 2.38 -0.08 -6.63
C LEU A 16 2.09 -1.45 -7.22
N LEU A 17 1.00 -1.61 -7.98
CA LEU A 17 0.63 -2.88 -8.63
C LEU A 17 1.61 -3.25 -9.75
N ASP A 18 2.06 -2.27 -10.53
CA ASP A 18 3.09 -2.48 -11.55
C ASP A 18 4.42 -2.92 -10.92
N ALA A 19 4.84 -2.25 -9.84
CA ALA A 19 6.04 -2.64 -9.10
C ALA A 19 5.88 -4.00 -8.39
N ALA A 20 4.66 -4.35 -7.96
CA ALA A 20 4.36 -5.61 -7.30
C ALA A 20 4.67 -6.83 -8.17
N ALA A 21 4.54 -6.71 -9.51
CA ALA A 21 4.83 -7.78 -10.45
C ALA A 21 6.28 -8.32 -10.36
N ALA A 22 7.22 -7.49 -9.87
CA ALA A 22 8.62 -7.87 -9.66
C ALA A 22 8.99 -8.01 -8.17
N ALA A 23 8.03 -7.87 -7.25
CA ALA A 23 8.27 -7.89 -5.81
C ALA A 23 7.91 -9.24 -5.19
N SER A 24 8.54 -9.58 -4.07
CA SER A 24 8.12 -10.74 -3.24
C SER A 24 7.09 -10.36 -2.17
N LEU A 25 6.94 -9.06 -1.86
CA LEU A 25 6.04 -8.52 -0.85
C LEU A 25 5.79 -7.04 -1.14
N VAL A 26 4.55 -6.59 -0.99
CA VAL A 26 4.21 -5.17 -0.97
C VAL A 26 3.83 -4.76 0.46
N VAL A 27 4.40 -3.64 0.92
CA VAL A 27 4.08 -3.08 2.24
C VAL A 27 3.37 -1.75 2.03
N VAL A 28 2.18 -1.61 2.59
CA VAL A 28 1.38 -0.38 2.53
C VAL A 28 1.01 0.10 3.92
N GLY A 29 1.02 1.41 4.10
CA GLY A 29 0.61 2.05 5.34
C GLY A 29 -0.91 2.18 5.44
N ARG A 30 -1.42 2.04 6.66
CA ARG A 30 -2.79 2.38 7.05
C ARG A 30 -2.80 3.32 8.24
N ARG A 31 -3.36 4.52 8.07
CA ARG A 31 -3.43 5.50 9.16
C ARG A 31 -4.42 5.06 10.24
N VAL A 32 -4.01 5.08 11.50
CA VAL A 32 -4.87 4.85 12.65
C VAL A 32 -5.76 6.09 12.86
N ARG A 33 -7.04 5.98 12.50
CA ARG A 33 -8.00 7.06 12.74
C ARG A 33 -8.65 6.86 14.11
N ARG A 34 -8.44 7.81 15.02
CA ARG A 34 -9.14 7.88 16.32
C ARG A 34 -10.54 8.48 16.10
N GLY A 35 -11.50 7.66 15.68
CA GLY A 35 -12.89 8.08 15.44
C GLY A 35 -13.88 6.91 15.53
N THR A 36 -15.17 7.21 15.65
CA THR A 36 -16.26 6.22 15.84
C THR A 36 -16.61 5.43 14.57
N LEU A 37 -16.10 5.83 13.42
CA LEU A 37 -16.38 5.21 12.12
C LEU A 37 -15.34 4.12 11.81
N GLY A 38 -15.42 2.99 12.50
CA GLY A 38 -14.80 1.71 12.12
C GLY A 38 -13.32 1.70 11.69
N ILE A 39 -12.89 0.56 11.12
CA ILE A 39 -11.54 0.41 10.58
C ILE A 39 -11.51 0.95 9.15
N HIS A 40 -10.86 2.08 8.93
CA HIS A 40 -10.63 2.63 7.58
C HIS A 40 -9.25 2.27 7.06
N ILE A 41 -9.19 1.65 5.87
CA ILE A 41 -7.92 1.23 5.27
C ILE A 41 -7.31 2.15 4.23
N GLY A 42 -8.09 3.11 3.73
CA GLY A 42 -7.67 4.04 2.70
C GLY A 42 -7.70 3.41 1.31
N PRO A 43 -7.91 4.25 0.26
CA PRO A 43 -8.14 3.75 -1.10
C PRO A 43 -6.94 3.01 -1.68
N VAL A 44 -5.71 3.46 -1.39
CA VAL A 44 -4.48 2.81 -1.89
C VAL A 44 -4.30 1.42 -1.28
N ALA A 45 -4.36 1.29 0.05
CA ALA A 45 -4.19 -0.01 0.69
C ALA A 45 -5.32 -0.98 0.31
N HIS A 46 -6.55 -0.48 0.15
CA HIS A 46 -7.67 -1.27 -0.36
C HIS A 46 -7.41 -1.77 -1.79
N ALA A 47 -7.05 -0.88 -2.72
CA ALA A 47 -6.79 -1.26 -4.10
C ALA A 47 -5.65 -2.28 -4.21
N VAL A 48 -4.54 -2.06 -3.50
CA VAL A 48 -3.40 -2.99 -3.50
C VAL A 48 -3.79 -4.34 -2.90
N MET A 49 -4.50 -4.38 -1.78
CA MET A 49 -4.96 -5.63 -1.16
C MET A 49 -5.86 -6.46 -2.07
N HIS A 50 -6.69 -5.81 -2.90
CA HIS A 50 -7.62 -6.50 -3.80
C HIS A 50 -7.00 -6.94 -5.13
N HIS A 51 -5.98 -6.24 -5.62
CA HIS A 51 -5.48 -6.44 -6.99
C HIS A 51 -4.02 -6.90 -7.07
N ALA A 52 -3.25 -6.84 -5.97
CA ALA A 52 -1.87 -7.32 -6.00
C ALA A 52 -1.83 -8.83 -6.22
N THR A 53 -0.91 -9.27 -7.07
CA THR A 53 -0.66 -10.69 -7.36
C THR A 53 0.32 -11.33 -6.37
N VAL A 54 0.78 -10.56 -5.38
CA VAL A 54 1.80 -10.93 -4.39
C VAL A 54 1.29 -10.64 -2.97
N PRO A 55 1.87 -11.23 -1.92
CA PRO A 55 1.49 -10.94 -0.55
C PRO A 55 1.53 -9.43 -0.23
N VAL A 56 0.58 -8.99 0.59
CA VAL A 56 0.46 -7.58 1.01
C VAL A 56 0.48 -7.50 2.53
N ALA A 57 1.46 -6.77 3.08
CA ALA A 57 1.50 -6.42 4.50
C ALA A 57 0.91 -5.01 4.71
N VAL A 58 -0.17 -4.92 5.48
CA VAL A 58 -0.81 -3.65 5.82
C VAL A 58 -0.38 -3.23 7.22
N VAL A 59 0.40 -2.16 7.32
CA VAL A 59 1.02 -1.71 8.57
C VAL A 59 0.32 -0.46 9.10
N ALA A 60 -0.18 -0.53 10.33
CA ALA A 60 -0.78 0.63 11.00
C ALA A 60 0.30 1.68 11.34
N HIS A 61 -0.01 2.97 11.10
CA HIS A 61 0.84 4.11 11.46
C HIS A 61 -0.01 5.33 11.86
N ASP A 62 0.61 6.33 12.48
CA ASP A 62 -0.06 7.55 12.98
C ASP A 62 -0.08 8.70 11.95
#